data_AF-A0A932ZCC8-F1
#
_entry.id   AF-A0A932ZCC8-F1
#
_cell.length_a   1.000
_cell.length_b   1.000
_cell.length_c   1.000
_cell.angle_alpha   90.00
_cell.angle_beta   90.00
_cell.angle_gamma   90.00
#
_symmetry.space_group_name_H-M   'P 1'
#
loop_
_entity.id
_entity.type
_entity.pdbx_description
1 polymer ?
#
loop_
_entity_poly.entity_id
_entity_poly.type
_entity_poly.pdbx_seq_one_letter_code
_entity_poly.pdbx_strand_id
1 'polypeptide(L)'
;MIASEDLRRSLPALGKAHLQIICMICNALCDLAPLRGLFLHGSHTRGTQSKDSDVDAIAVFETIYDVQTVINALPLTVRSAARVLIDAYRTRFPWFGRLWTFYFEGDPPFAVDIGVITEDELSTFYVEPDAIAVLDPSGAVAERKARCYRDRLEARRVREASVEFDMFHTLTKLEHALRRGHLWNAFEYVNILRRLLFELTRAISDPPEYIHVGRPERDIETAVPSVTHYSWNETIPAYCPGAIIDSALLIVDRINALPLDAAVGSRSALLTAAISRLSLLRQASKE
;
A
#
# COMPACT_ATOMS: atom_id res chain seq x y z
N MET A 1 -2.48 -21.71 21.55
CA MET A 1 -2.60 -20.47 22.35
C MET A 1 -1.35 -19.65 22.14
N ILE A 2 -1.50 -18.42 21.68
CA ILE A 2 -0.39 -17.48 21.44
C ILE A 2 -0.12 -16.75 22.74
N ALA A 3 1.12 -16.82 23.25
CA ALA A 3 1.49 -16.14 24.48
C ALA A 3 1.80 -14.66 24.22
N SER A 4 1.46 -13.78 25.16
CA SER A 4 1.76 -12.35 25.04
C SER A 4 3.25 -12.06 24.95
N GLU A 5 4.10 -12.93 25.52
CA GLU A 5 5.55 -12.79 25.46
C GLU A 5 6.10 -13.04 24.05
N ASP A 6 5.48 -13.95 23.29
CA ASP A 6 5.85 -14.19 21.90
C ASP A 6 5.54 -12.97 21.04
N LEU A 7 4.35 -12.39 21.22
CA LEU A 7 3.96 -11.14 20.55
C LEU A 7 4.84 -9.95 20.98
N ARG A 8 5.26 -9.89 22.24
CA ARG A 8 6.13 -8.81 22.74
C ARG A 8 7.51 -8.82 22.07
N ARG A 9 8.05 -10.01 21.79
CA ARG A 9 9.31 -10.14 21.03
C ARG A 9 9.15 -9.65 19.59
N SER A 10 8.00 -9.89 18.99
CA SER A 10 7.69 -9.48 17.62
C SER A 10 7.30 -8.00 17.50
N LEU A 11 6.70 -7.41 18.54
CA LEU A 11 6.19 -6.03 18.55
C LEU A 11 6.70 -5.26 19.79
N PRO A 12 8.02 -5.05 19.93
CA PRO A 12 8.62 -4.52 21.15
C PRO A 12 8.20 -3.08 21.49
N ALA A 13 7.70 -2.34 20.51
CA ALA A 13 7.26 -0.96 20.68
C ALA A 13 5.82 -0.80 21.18
N LEU A 14 5.01 -1.88 21.18
CA LEU A 14 3.64 -1.80 21.63
C LEU A 14 3.53 -1.77 23.15
N GLY A 15 2.61 -0.94 23.65
CA GLY A 15 2.27 -0.91 25.06
C GLY A 15 1.68 -2.23 25.53
N LYS A 16 1.84 -2.54 26.82
CA LYS A 16 1.32 -3.77 27.43
C LYS A 16 -0.19 -3.96 27.17
N ALA A 17 -0.96 -2.87 27.21
CA ALA A 17 -2.41 -2.90 26.97
C ALA A 17 -2.74 -3.30 25.52
N HIS A 18 -2.03 -2.73 24.53
CA HIS A 18 -2.21 -3.09 23.12
C HIS A 18 -1.82 -4.54 22.84
N LEU A 19 -0.70 -5.01 23.42
CA LEU A 19 -0.28 -6.42 23.31
C LEU A 19 -1.34 -7.38 23.87
N GLN A 20 -2.00 -7.02 24.98
CA GLN A 20 -3.10 -7.83 25.54
C GLN A 20 -4.30 -7.91 24.59
N ILE A 21 -4.68 -6.79 23.96
CA ILE A 21 -5.76 -6.76 22.97
C ILE A 21 -5.42 -7.67 21.78
N ILE A 22 -4.22 -7.54 21.22
CA ILE A 22 -3.79 -8.34 20.07
C ILE A 22 -3.77 -9.83 20.44
N CYS A 23 -3.17 -10.17 21.59
CA CYS A 23 -3.15 -11.54 22.10
C CYS A 23 -4.56 -12.14 22.25
N MET A 24 -5.50 -11.35 22.77
CA MET A 24 -6.89 -11.75 22.92
C MET A 24 -7.57 -12.00 21.56
N ILE A 25 -7.36 -11.12 20.58
CA ILE A 25 -7.89 -11.30 19.21
C ILE A 25 -7.27 -12.54 18.55
N CYS A 26 -5.94 -12.72 18.65
CA CYS A 26 -5.24 -13.86 18.07
C CYS A 26 -5.74 -15.20 18.68
N ASN A 27 -5.96 -15.25 19.99
CA ASN A 27 -6.51 -16.45 20.62
C ASN A 27 -7.97 -16.68 20.22
N ALA A 28 -8.80 -15.63 20.11
CA ALA A 28 -10.15 -15.74 19.59
C ALA A 28 -10.19 -16.34 18.18
N LEU A 29 -9.25 -15.95 17.30
CA LEU A 29 -9.12 -16.54 15.97
C LEU A 29 -8.81 -18.05 16.03
N CYS A 30 -7.93 -18.48 16.93
CA CYS A 30 -7.61 -19.89 17.14
C CYS A 30 -8.79 -20.70 17.68
N ASP A 31 -9.65 -20.09 18.51
CA ASP A 31 -10.78 -20.77 19.13
C ASP A 31 -11.99 -20.88 18.18
N LEU A 32 -12.14 -19.93 17.26
CA LEU A 32 -13.27 -19.88 16.34
C LEU A 32 -13.18 -20.88 15.19
N ALA A 33 -11.98 -21.14 14.66
CA ALA A 33 -11.77 -22.09 13.58
C ALA A 33 -10.31 -22.58 13.50
N PRO A 34 -10.04 -23.73 12.84
CA PRO A 34 -8.68 -24.22 12.63
C PRO A 34 -7.80 -23.22 11.86
N LEU A 35 -6.92 -22.55 12.59
CA LEU A 35 -6.00 -21.56 12.04
C LEU A 35 -4.78 -22.25 11.41
N ARG A 36 -4.54 -22.01 10.12
CA ARG A 36 -3.41 -22.54 9.35
C ARG A 36 -2.22 -21.61 9.31
N GLY A 37 -2.44 -20.32 9.50
CA GLY A 37 -1.39 -19.33 9.56
C GLY A 37 -1.87 -18.03 10.19
N LEU A 38 -0.97 -17.32 10.86
CA LEU A 38 -1.19 -15.97 11.34
C LEU A 38 0.12 -15.21 11.20
N PHE A 39 0.06 -14.07 10.52
CA PHE A 39 1.19 -13.18 10.43
C PHE A 39 0.78 -11.74 10.65
N LEU A 40 1.68 -11.00 11.28
CA LEU A 40 1.60 -9.56 11.47
C LEU A 40 2.35 -8.89 10.33
N HIS A 41 1.92 -7.70 9.94
CA HIS A 41 2.65 -6.88 8.99
C HIS A 41 2.47 -5.39 9.32
N GLY A 42 2.90 -4.51 8.41
CA GLY A 42 2.72 -3.07 8.59
C GLY A 42 3.82 -2.38 9.40
N SER A 43 3.51 -1.23 9.96
CA SER A 43 4.53 -0.33 10.52
C SER A 43 5.26 -0.91 11.74
N HIS A 44 4.56 -1.70 12.57
CA HIS A 44 5.14 -2.35 13.75
C HIS A 44 6.14 -3.45 13.40
N THR A 45 5.94 -4.20 12.33
CA THR A 45 6.90 -5.23 11.89
C THR A 45 8.12 -4.64 11.21
N ARG A 46 8.02 -3.44 10.63
CA ARG A 46 9.15 -2.69 10.05
C ARG A 46 9.98 -1.91 11.05
N GLY A 47 9.46 -1.65 12.25
CA GLY A 47 10.09 -0.72 13.18
C GLY A 47 9.88 0.75 12.80
N THR A 48 8.89 1.06 11.95
CA THR A 48 8.57 2.43 11.50
C THR A 48 7.25 2.95 12.09
N GLN A 49 6.77 2.31 13.16
CA GLN A 49 5.54 2.70 13.84
C GLN A 49 5.63 4.10 14.46
N SER A 50 4.48 4.77 14.51
CA SER A 50 4.26 5.99 15.27
C SER A 50 3.30 5.72 16.44
N LYS A 51 3.03 6.74 17.26
CA LYS A 51 2.02 6.64 18.32
C LYS A 51 0.60 6.40 17.79
N ASP A 52 0.35 6.74 16.52
CA ASP A 52 -0.95 6.66 15.85
C ASP A 52 -1.01 5.45 14.88
N SER A 53 -0.05 4.52 15.00
CA SER A 53 -0.02 3.31 14.19
C SER A 53 -1.11 2.31 14.59
N ASP A 54 -1.71 1.70 13.57
CA ASP A 54 -2.54 0.52 13.64
C ASP A 54 -1.70 -0.77 13.68
N VAL A 55 -2.34 -1.87 14.07
CA VAL A 55 -1.76 -3.22 14.01
C VAL A 55 -2.47 -4.02 12.93
N ASP A 56 -1.70 -4.43 11.93
CA ASP A 56 -2.17 -5.25 10.83
C ASP A 56 -1.85 -6.73 11.06
N ALA A 57 -2.85 -7.60 10.93
CA ALA A 57 -2.67 -9.04 10.97
C ALA A 57 -3.48 -9.74 9.86
N ILE A 58 -2.93 -10.82 9.32
CA ILE A 58 -3.62 -11.70 8.38
C ILE A 58 -3.70 -13.11 8.97
N ALA A 59 -4.91 -13.63 9.04
CA ALA A 59 -5.23 -14.97 9.47
C ALA A 59 -5.61 -15.85 8.27
N VAL A 60 -4.95 -17.00 8.17
CA VAL A 60 -5.12 -17.99 7.10
C VAL A 60 -5.88 -19.17 7.68
N PHE A 61 -7.00 -19.50 7.06
CA PHE A 61 -7.85 -20.63 7.43
C PHE A 61 -7.90 -21.65 6.29
N GLU A 62 -8.20 -22.90 6.64
CA GLU A 62 -8.21 -23.99 5.67
C GLU A 62 -9.31 -23.80 4.62
N THR A 63 -10.55 -23.54 5.06
CA THR A 63 -11.71 -23.51 4.16
C THR A 63 -12.44 -22.17 4.17
N ILE A 64 -13.27 -21.96 3.15
CA ILE A 64 -14.18 -20.80 3.11
C ILE A 64 -15.23 -20.84 4.24
N TYR A 65 -15.57 -22.03 4.76
CA TYR A 65 -16.51 -22.16 5.88
C TYR A 65 -15.89 -21.68 7.20
N ASP A 66 -14.60 -21.94 7.41
CA ASP A 66 -13.85 -21.43 8.56
C ASP A 66 -13.78 -19.90 8.51
N VAL A 67 -13.45 -19.35 7.34
CA VAL A 67 -13.45 -17.90 7.08
C VAL A 67 -14.82 -17.29 7.39
N GLN A 68 -15.92 -17.90 6.94
CA GLN A 68 -17.27 -17.39 7.20
C GLN A 68 -17.63 -17.46 8.69
N THR A 69 -17.22 -18.53 9.38
CA THR A 69 -17.40 -18.70 10.83
C THR A 69 -16.71 -17.56 11.58
N VAL A 70 -15.44 -17.30 11.26
CA VAL A 70 -14.66 -16.22 11.86
C VAL A 70 -15.27 -14.87 11.58
N ILE A 71 -15.66 -14.58 10.34
CA ILE A 71 -16.26 -13.29 9.99
C ILE A 71 -17.54 -13.02 10.78
N ASN A 72 -18.37 -14.04 11.01
CA ASN A 72 -19.62 -13.89 11.73
C ASN A 72 -19.43 -13.78 13.25
N ALA A 73 -18.45 -14.48 13.81
CA ALA A 73 -18.30 -14.63 15.26
C ALA A 73 -17.25 -13.71 15.88
N LEU A 74 -16.19 -13.35 15.15
CA LEU A 74 -15.09 -12.53 15.65
C LEU A 74 -15.53 -11.20 16.29
N PRO A 75 -16.37 -10.36 15.66
CA PRO A 75 -16.77 -9.09 16.27
C PRO A 75 -17.51 -9.27 17.60
N LEU A 76 -18.33 -10.31 17.73
CA LEU A 76 -19.03 -10.63 18.97
C LEU A 76 -18.05 -11.06 20.07
N THR A 77 -17.09 -11.92 19.72
CA THR A 77 -16.04 -12.36 20.65
C THR A 77 -15.19 -11.19 21.13
N VAL A 78 -14.70 -10.33 20.22
CA VAL A 78 -13.88 -9.17 20.59
C VAL A 78 -14.67 -8.17 21.45
N ARG A 79 -15.94 -7.89 21.11
CA ARG A 79 -16.82 -7.01 21.90
C ARG A 79 -17.09 -7.53 23.31
N SER A 80 -17.11 -8.85 23.50
CA SER A 80 -17.27 -9.46 24.83
C SER A 80 -16.03 -9.35 25.71
N ALA A 81 -14.85 -9.23 25.11
CA ALA A 81 -13.56 -9.25 25.81
C ALA A 81 -12.93 -7.85 25.94
N ALA A 82 -13.32 -6.88 25.10
CA ALA A 82 -12.79 -5.53 25.10
C ALA A 82 -13.86 -4.46 24.81
N ARG A 83 -13.59 -3.22 25.25
CA ARG A 83 -14.45 -2.06 24.96
C ARG A 83 -14.20 -1.56 23.53
N VAL A 84 -14.88 -2.17 22.57
CA VAL A 84 -14.85 -1.80 21.16
C VAL A 84 -15.79 -0.63 20.90
N LEU A 85 -15.25 0.47 20.40
CA LEU A 85 -16.00 1.66 19.98
C LEU A 85 -16.71 1.38 18.65
N ILE A 86 -15.96 0.93 17.65
CA ILE A 86 -16.44 0.61 16.30
C ILE A 86 -15.73 -0.66 15.82
N ASP A 87 -16.49 -1.59 15.24
CA ASP A 87 -15.97 -2.61 14.34
C ASP A 87 -16.54 -2.39 12.94
N ALA A 88 -15.69 -2.53 11.93
CA ALA A 88 -16.09 -2.35 10.54
C ALA A 88 -15.64 -3.55 9.70
N TYR A 89 -16.58 -4.09 8.92
CA TYR A 89 -16.31 -5.14 7.96
C TYR A 89 -16.19 -4.60 6.54
N ARG A 90 -15.16 -5.05 5.82
CA ARG A 90 -14.97 -4.80 4.40
C ARG A 90 -14.89 -6.13 3.65
N THR A 91 -15.71 -6.24 2.60
CA THR A 91 -15.95 -7.50 1.89
C THR A 91 -14.69 -8.14 1.33
N ARG A 92 -13.80 -7.38 0.67
CA ARG A 92 -12.49 -7.90 0.22
C ARG A 92 -11.52 -6.81 -0.23
N PHE A 93 -10.26 -6.90 0.20
CA PHE A 93 -9.12 -6.21 -0.40
C PHE A 93 -8.15 -7.23 -1.03
N PRO A 94 -7.54 -6.93 -2.19
CA PRO A 94 -6.55 -7.82 -2.80
C PRO A 94 -5.33 -8.11 -1.91
N TRP A 95 -4.95 -7.16 -1.05
CA TRP A 95 -3.78 -7.21 -0.18
C TRP A 95 -4.11 -7.43 1.30
N PHE A 96 -5.38 -7.59 1.65
CA PHE A 96 -5.84 -7.77 3.05
C PHE A 96 -6.91 -8.85 3.22
N GLY A 97 -7.44 -9.40 2.12
CA GLY A 97 -8.51 -10.39 2.19
C GLY A 97 -9.80 -9.77 2.70
N ARG A 98 -10.57 -10.54 3.47
CA ARG A 98 -11.80 -10.05 4.11
C ARG A 98 -11.40 -9.36 5.41
N LEU A 99 -11.62 -8.05 5.52
CA LEU A 99 -11.04 -7.23 6.59
C LEU A 99 -12.07 -6.92 7.69
N TRP A 100 -11.66 -7.15 8.93
CA TRP A 100 -12.25 -6.57 10.12
C TRP A 100 -11.33 -5.53 10.73
N THR A 101 -11.85 -4.32 10.95
CA THR A 101 -11.14 -3.25 11.66
C THR A 101 -11.80 -3.01 13.01
N PHE A 102 -11.04 -2.97 14.09
CA PHE A 102 -11.52 -2.70 15.46
C PHE A 102 -10.91 -1.42 16.02
N TYR A 103 -11.75 -0.51 16.50
CA TYR A 103 -11.38 0.69 17.27
C TYR A 103 -11.83 0.56 18.73
N PHE A 104 -11.07 1.10 19.68
CA PHE A 104 -11.30 0.88 21.11
C PHE A 104 -11.63 2.18 21.86
N GLU A 105 -12.59 2.13 22.79
CA GLU A 105 -13.12 3.33 23.48
C GLU A 105 -12.06 4.10 24.29
N GLY A 106 -11.08 3.39 24.87
CA GLY A 106 -10.02 3.98 25.69
C GLY A 106 -8.85 4.55 24.91
N ASP A 107 -8.77 4.27 23.59
CA ASP A 107 -7.69 4.70 22.72
C ASP A 107 -8.17 4.76 21.25
N PRO A 108 -9.02 5.75 20.88
CA PRO A 108 -9.63 5.81 19.56
C PRO A 108 -8.66 5.85 18.36
N PRO A 109 -7.45 6.45 18.46
CA PRO A 109 -6.44 6.36 17.39
C PRO A 109 -5.90 4.95 17.16
N PHE A 110 -5.91 4.08 18.19
CA PHE A 110 -5.43 2.72 18.07
C PHE A 110 -6.48 1.82 17.40
N ALA A 111 -6.07 1.17 16.31
CA ALA A 111 -6.89 0.23 15.58
C ALA A 111 -6.17 -1.11 15.39
N VAL A 112 -6.96 -2.17 15.28
CA VAL A 112 -6.47 -3.50 14.89
C VAL A 112 -7.21 -3.95 13.64
N ASP A 113 -6.45 -4.20 12.57
CA ASP A 113 -6.92 -4.67 11.28
C ASP A 113 -6.62 -6.16 11.13
N ILE A 114 -7.66 -6.97 10.95
CA ILE A 114 -7.59 -8.43 10.80
C ILE A 114 -8.11 -8.82 9.42
N GLY A 115 -7.19 -9.18 8.55
CA GLY A 115 -7.49 -9.80 7.27
C GLY A 115 -7.71 -11.29 7.41
N VAL A 116 -8.73 -11.81 6.74
CA VAL A 116 -9.10 -13.23 6.77
C VAL A 116 -9.10 -13.78 5.35
N ILE A 117 -8.29 -14.81 5.13
CA ILE A 117 -8.14 -15.50 3.83
C ILE A 117 -8.19 -17.02 3.99
N THR A 118 -8.48 -17.72 2.90
CA THR A 118 -8.29 -19.16 2.81
C THR A 118 -6.85 -19.52 2.45
N GLU A 119 -6.45 -20.77 2.70
CA GLU A 119 -5.14 -21.30 2.31
C GLU A 119 -4.93 -21.25 0.79
N ASP A 120 -5.98 -21.54 0.00
CA ASP A 120 -5.95 -21.42 -1.46
C ASP A 120 -5.61 -19.99 -1.91
N GLU A 121 -6.13 -18.99 -1.19
CA GLU A 121 -5.90 -17.57 -1.47
C GLU A 121 -4.45 -17.15 -1.18
N LEU A 122 -3.75 -17.83 -0.23
CA LEU A 122 -2.38 -17.50 0.16
C LEU A 122 -1.39 -17.52 -1.01
N SER A 123 -1.57 -18.46 -1.94
CA SER A 123 -0.73 -18.62 -3.12
C SER A 123 -0.67 -17.37 -4.02
N THR A 124 -1.74 -16.59 -4.04
CA THR A 124 -1.87 -15.34 -4.82
C THR A 124 -1.80 -14.10 -3.95
N PHE A 125 -1.95 -14.25 -2.63
CA PHE A 125 -1.88 -13.17 -1.67
C PHE A 125 -0.47 -12.56 -1.61
N TYR A 126 -0.37 -11.25 -1.49
CA TYR A 126 0.92 -10.59 -1.31
C TYR A 126 1.29 -10.58 0.17
N VAL A 127 2.36 -11.30 0.53
CA VAL A 127 2.90 -11.29 1.90
C VAL A 127 4.10 -10.35 1.94
N GLU A 128 4.01 -9.36 2.83
CA GLU A 128 5.06 -8.35 3.00
C GLU A 128 6.41 -8.98 3.42
N PRO A 129 7.55 -8.58 2.84
CA PRO A 129 8.89 -9.06 3.22
C PRO A 129 9.30 -8.83 4.67
N ASP A 130 8.66 -7.93 5.37
CA ASP A 130 8.83 -7.66 6.80
C ASP A 130 7.78 -8.36 7.66
N ALA A 131 6.79 -9.03 7.07
CA ALA A 131 5.74 -9.73 7.81
C ALA A 131 6.34 -10.74 8.80
N ILE A 132 5.81 -10.77 10.01
CA ILE A 132 6.26 -11.66 11.08
C ILE A 132 5.21 -12.76 11.24
N ALA A 133 5.60 -14.01 10.96
CA ALA A 133 4.75 -15.15 11.26
C ALA A 133 4.66 -15.35 12.78
N VAL A 134 3.44 -15.24 13.32
CA VAL A 134 3.11 -15.56 14.71
C VAL A 134 2.75 -17.03 14.84
N LEU A 135 2.10 -17.58 13.81
CA LEU A 135 1.78 -19.00 13.69
C LEU A 135 1.94 -19.41 12.22
N ASP A 136 2.77 -20.41 11.94
CA ASP A 136 2.99 -20.94 10.59
C ASP A 136 3.42 -22.42 10.65
N PRO A 137 2.52 -23.33 11.07
CA PRO A 137 2.83 -24.74 11.28
C PRO A 137 3.31 -25.46 10.01
N SER A 138 2.85 -25.04 8.82
CA SER A 138 3.24 -25.64 7.54
C SER A 138 4.46 -24.98 6.90
N GLY A 139 4.85 -23.79 7.35
CA GLY A 139 5.87 -22.97 6.68
C GLY A 139 5.37 -22.26 5.41
N ALA A 140 4.08 -22.35 5.10
CA ALA A 140 3.51 -21.81 3.87
C ALA A 140 3.57 -20.28 3.82
N VAL A 141 3.40 -19.61 4.96
CA VAL A 141 3.52 -18.15 5.04
C VAL A 141 4.97 -17.72 4.79
N ALA A 142 5.94 -18.40 5.43
CA ALA A 142 7.36 -18.13 5.23
C ALA A 142 7.80 -18.38 3.77
N GLU A 143 7.34 -19.48 3.15
CA GLU A 143 7.61 -19.75 1.73
C GLU A 143 7.02 -18.65 0.83
N ARG A 144 5.75 -18.28 1.07
CA ARG A 144 5.08 -17.26 0.28
C ARG A 144 5.77 -15.91 0.39
N LYS A 145 6.14 -15.51 1.60
CA LYS A 145 6.93 -14.30 1.88
C LYS A 145 8.23 -14.27 1.07
N ALA A 146 9.01 -15.34 1.09
CA ALA A 146 10.26 -15.44 0.35
C ALA A 146 10.05 -15.35 -1.18
N ARG A 147 8.94 -15.92 -1.68
CA ARG A 147 8.55 -15.81 -3.08
C ARG A 147 8.15 -14.37 -3.46
N CYS A 148 7.27 -13.74 -2.70
CA CYS A 148 6.85 -12.35 -2.92
C CYS A 148 8.03 -11.37 -2.96
N TYR A 149 9.04 -11.60 -2.12
CA TYR A 149 10.28 -10.82 -2.14
C TYR A 149 11.03 -10.97 -3.48
N ARG A 150 11.27 -12.20 -3.93
CA ARG A 150 11.93 -12.45 -5.23
C ARG A 150 11.14 -11.87 -6.40
N ASP A 151 9.83 -12.09 -6.42
CA ASP A 151 8.93 -11.61 -7.48
C ASP A 151 8.98 -10.07 -7.57
N ARG A 152 9.06 -9.37 -6.44
CA ARG A 152 9.18 -7.90 -6.42
C ARG A 152 10.55 -7.39 -6.85
N LEU A 153 11.65 -8.06 -6.48
CA LEU A 153 12.98 -7.70 -6.99
C LEU A 153 13.01 -7.79 -8.52
N GLU A 154 12.42 -8.84 -9.07
CA GLU A 154 12.35 -9.01 -10.51
C GLU A 154 11.42 -7.99 -11.17
N ALA A 155 10.24 -7.74 -10.58
CA ALA A 155 9.32 -6.73 -11.07
C ALA A 155 9.94 -5.31 -11.06
N ARG A 156 10.76 -4.95 -10.07
CA ARG A 156 11.48 -3.67 -10.03
C ARG A 156 12.37 -3.49 -11.27
N ARG A 157 13.12 -4.53 -11.65
CA ARG A 157 13.98 -4.52 -12.85
C ARG A 157 13.19 -4.35 -14.15
N VAL A 158 12.04 -5.01 -14.24
CA VAL A 158 11.18 -4.93 -15.44
C VAL A 158 10.44 -3.59 -15.52
N ARG A 159 10.07 -3.00 -14.38
CA ARG A 159 9.26 -1.78 -14.31
C ARG A 159 9.99 -0.53 -14.80
N GLU A 160 11.30 -0.48 -14.67
CA GLU A 160 12.12 0.57 -15.29
C GLU A 160 11.92 0.63 -16.82
N ALA A 161 11.63 -0.51 -17.46
CA ALA A 161 11.34 -0.58 -18.89
C ALA A 161 9.90 -0.16 -19.28
N SER A 162 8.96 0.02 -18.32
CA SER A 162 7.56 0.39 -18.60
C SER A 162 7.22 1.86 -18.36
N VAL A 163 8.12 2.62 -17.75
CA VAL A 163 7.91 4.02 -17.30
C VAL A 163 7.37 4.91 -18.42
N GLU A 164 7.95 4.81 -19.61
CA GLU A 164 7.53 5.61 -20.76
C GLU A 164 6.09 5.30 -21.18
N PHE A 165 5.73 4.02 -21.23
CA PHE A 165 4.37 3.60 -21.57
C PHE A 165 3.37 4.11 -20.53
N ASP A 166 3.71 4.02 -19.25
CA ASP A 166 2.85 4.49 -18.15
C ASP A 166 2.62 6.00 -18.24
N MET A 167 3.66 6.79 -18.53
CA MET A 167 3.52 8.23 -18.79
C MET A 167 2.64 8.49 -20.02
N PHE A 168 2.93 7.86 -21.16
CA PHE A 168 2.16 8.04 -22.40
C PHE A 168 0.67 7.70 -22.20
N HIS A 169 0.38 6.56 -21.59
CA HIS A 169 -0.97 6.11 -21.32
C HIS A 169 -1.70 7.11 -20.42
N THR A 170 -1.05 7.53 -19.33
CA THR A 170 -1.65 8.44 -18.35
C THR A 170 -1.91 9.81 -18.95
N LEU A 171 -0.98 10.38 -19.72
CA LEU A 171 -1.17 11.66 -20.42
C LEU A 171 -2.30 11.60 -21.45
N THR A 172 -2.41 10.48 -22.17
CA THR A 172 -3.51 10.28 -23.14
C THR A 172 -4.87 10.20 -22.43
N LYS A 173 -4.95 9.54 -21.28
CA LYS A 173 -6.18 9.47 -20.48
C LYS A 173 -6.52 10.81 -19.82
N LEU A 174 -5.52 11.55 -19.36
CA LEU A 174 -5.64 12.90 -18.86
C LEU A 174 -6.25 13.83 -19.92
N GLU A 175 -5.68 13.83 -21.12
CA GLU A 175 -6.18 14.58 -22.27
C GLU A 175 -7.68 14.28 -22.52
N HIS A 176 -8.04 13.00 -22.58
CA HIS A 176 -9.43 12.59 -22.77
C HIS A 176 -10.36 13.05 -21.65
N ALA A 177 -9.91 13.04 -20.40
CA ALA A 177 -10.70 13.52 -19.27
C ALA A 177 -10.93 15.03 -19.34
N LEU A 178 -9.89 15.80 -19.66
CA LEU A 178 -9.96 17.25 -19.80
C LEU A 178 -10.87 17.68 -20.95
N ARG A 179 -10.76 17.04 -22.13
CA ARG A 179 -11.65 17.32 -23.28
C ARG A 179 -13.12 17.04 -22.98
N ARG A 180 -13.43 16.13 -22.05
CA ARG A 180 -14.80 15.83 -21.60
C ARG A 180 -15.28 16.69 -20.42
N GLY A 181 -14.43 17.56 -19.88
CA GLY A 181 -14.73 18.34 -18.67
C GLY A 181 -14.73 17.51 -17.37
N HIS A 182 -14.16 16.30 -17.38
CA HIS A 182 -14.13 15.41 -16.20
C HIS A 182 -12.94 15.75 -15.30
N LEU A 183 -13.02 16.90 -14.59
CA LEU A 183 -11.89 17.41 -13.80
C LEU A 183 -11.45 16.50 -12.66
N TRP A 184 -12.39 15.78 -12.02
CA TRP A 184 -12.04 14.77 -11.02
C TRP A 184 -11.13 13.68 -11.59
N ASN A 185 -11.50 13.10 -12.73
CA ASN A 185 -10.70 12.07 -13.38
C ASN A 185 -9.35 12.62 -13.85
N ALA A 186 -9.32 13.86 -14.35
CA ALA A 186 -8.08 14.52 -14.74
C ALA A 186 -7.13 14.69 -13.54
N PHE A 187 -7.67 15.08 -12.38
CA PHE A 187 -6.92 15.17 -11.12
C PHE A 187 -6.36 13.81 -10.67
N GLU A 188 -7.15 12.74 -10.78
CA GLU A 188 -6.68 11.37 -10.51
C GLU A 188 -5.51 10.96 -11.41
N TYR A 189 -5.53 11.31 -12.70
CA TYR A 189 -4.40 11.02 -13.60
C TYR A 189 -3.13 11.80 -13.25
N VAL A 190 -3.25 13.02 -12.72
CA VAL A 190 -2.10 13.73 -12.16
C VAL A 190 -1.55 13.01 -10.94
N ASN A 191 -2.40 12.51 -10.04
CA ASN A 191 -1.96 11.71 -8.90
C ASN A 191 -1.28 10.41 -9.31
N ILE A 192 -1.72 9.76 -10.40
CA ILE A 192 -1.03 8.59 -10.97
C ILE A 192 0.38 8.97 -11.44
N LEU A 193 0.54 10.09 -12.15
CA LEU A 193 1.88 10.58 -12.57
C LEU A 193 2.76 10.91 -11.36
N ARG A 194 2.20 11.52 -10.30
CA ARG A 194 2.96 11.80 -9.07
C ARG A 194 3.45 10.53 -8.40
N ARG A 195 2.60 9.49 -8.31
CA ARG A 195 3.01 8.19 -7.77
C ARG A 195 4.17 7.60 -8.57
N LEU A 196 4.13 7.71 -9.90
CA LEU A 196 5.24 7.28 -10.76
C LEU A 196 6.53 8.08 -10.48
N LEU A 197 6.45 9.40 -10.36
CA LEU A 197 7.60 10.24 -9.99
C LEU A 197 8.20 9.83 -8.65
N PHE A 198 7.36 9.63 -7.63
CA PHE A 198 7.82 9.23 -6.29
C PHE A 198 8.43 7.85 -6.27
N GLU A 199 7.83 6.91 -6.99
CA GLU A 199 8.38 5.57 -7.15
C GLU A 199 9.78 5.58 -7.77
N LEU A 200 9.97 6.34 -8.85
CA LEU A 200 11.28 6.43 -9.53
C LEU A 200 12.31 7.15 -8.68
N THR A 201 11.91 8.24 -8.02
CA THR A 201 12.79 8.98 -7.08
C THR A 201 13.25 8.06 -5.96
N ARG A 202 12.34 7.25 -5.43
CA ARG A 202 12.63 6.26 -4.40
C ARG A 202 13.53 5.15 -4.91
N ALA A 203 13.26 4.61 -6.10
CA ALA A 203 14.08 3.55 -6.70
C ALA A 203 15.55 3.97 -6.92
N ILE A 204 15.83 5.26 -7.12
CA ILE A 204 17.18 5.80 -7.22
C ILE A 204 17.84 5.94 -5.84
N SER A 205 17.05 6.24 -4.81
CA SER A 205 17.55 6.52 -3.45
C SER A 205 17.73 5.24 -2.63
N ASP A 206 16.85 4.26 -2.84
CA ASP A 206 16.85 2.98 -2.12
C ASP A 206 17.96 2.05 -2.64
N PRO A 207 18.63 1.27 -1.77
CA PRO A 207 19.60 0.26 -2.18
C PRO A 207 19.04 -0.69 -3.26
N PRO A 208 19.88 -1.23 -4.16
CA PRO A 208 19.43 -2.15 -5.21
C PRO A 208 18.68 -3.38 -4.69
N GLU A 209 19.07 -3.87 -3.52
CA GLU A 209 18.46 -5.03 -2.86
C GLU A 209 17.23 -4.68 -2.02
N TYR A 210 16.96 -3.38 -1.81
CA TYR A 210 15.82 -2.95 -1.01
C TYR A 210 14.52 -3.06 -1.79
N ILE A 211 13.48 -3.63 -1.16
CA ILE A 211 12.12 -3.63 -1.68
C ILE A 211 11.28 -2.76 -0.76
N HIS A 212 10.76 -1.65 -1.28
CA HIS A 212 9.76 -0.92 -0.55
C HIS A 212 8.48 -1.73 -0.41
N VAL A 213 7.95 -1.73 0.80
CA VAL A 213 6.75 -2.47 1.18
C VAL A 213 5.60 -1.49 1.36
N GLY A 214 4.47 -1.78 0.69
CA GLY A 214 3.33 -0.86 0.60
C GLY A 214 3.30 -0.05 -0.69
N ARG A 215 2.60 1.09 -0.65
CA ARG A 215 2.47 1.98 -1.81
C ARG A 215 3.75 2.81 -1.99
N PRO A 216 4.26 3.01 -3.22
CA PRO A 216 5.50 3.76 -3.47
C PRO A 216 5.51 5.18 -2.87
N GLU A 217 4.36 5.85 -2.89
CA GLU A 217 4.19 7.20 -2.34
C GLU A 217 4.07 7.24 -0.82
N ARG A 218 3.85 6.10 -0.15
CA ARG A 218 3.68 6.06 1.30
C ARG A 218 5.01 6.40 1.97
N ASP A 219 4.95 7.39 2.87
CA ASP A 219 6.08 7.91 3.65
C ASP A 219 7.26 8.36 2.76
N ILE A 220 6.97 8.79 1.52
CA ILE A 220 8.01 9.23 0.58
C ILE A 220 8.83 10.40 1.13
N GLU A 221 8.20 11.25 1.95
CA GLU A 221 8.82 12.34 2.71
C GLU A 221 9.87 11.86 3.72
N THR A 222 9.83 10.58 4.11
CA THR A 222 10.85 9.99 4.99
C THR A 222 11.98 9.32 4.21
N ALA A 223 11.70 8.90 2.98
CA ALA A 223 12.64 8.17 2.13
C ALA A 223 13.52 9.11 1.27
N VAL A 224 13.05 10.32 0.94
CA VAL A 224 13.77 11.26 0.09
C VAL A 224 14.23 12.48 0.92
N PRO A 225 15.44 13.04 0.70
CA PRO A 225 15.92 14.21 1.43
C PRO A 225 15.01 15.44 1.28
N SER A 226 14.80 16.16 2.39
CA SER A 226 13.86 17.29 2.52
C SER A 226 14.05 18.46 1.55
N VAL A 227 15.27 18.64 1.02
CA VAL A 227 15.59 19.63 -0.02
C VAL A 227 14.74 19.44 -1.29
N THR A 228 14.20 18.23 -1.50
CA THR A 228 13.32 17.91 -2.63
C THR A 228 11.83 18.17 -2.35
N HIS A 229 11.39 18.27 -1.10
CA HIS A 229 9.96 18.31 -0.75
C HIS A 229 9.27 19.60 -1.16
N TYR A 230 9.96 20.75 -1.06
CA TYR A 230 9.40 22.03 -1.51
C TYR A 230 8.99 21.99 -2.98
N SER A 231 9.78 21.29 -3.79
CA SER A 231 9.47 21.10 -5.20
C SER A 231 8.22 20.25 -5.40
N TRP A 232 7.90 19.28 -4.52
CA TRP A 232 6.75 18.40 -4.71
C TRP A 232 5.40 19.11 -4.61
N ASN A 233 5.33 20.19 -3.83
CA ASN A 233 4.11 20.99 -3.73
C ASN A 233 3.69 21.59 -5.07
N GLU A 234 4.63 21.94 -5.94
CA GLU A 234 4.37 22.46 -7.29
C GLU A 234 3.69 21.43 -8.21
N THR A 235 3.75 20.15 -7.85
CA THR A 235 3.06 19.07 -8.58
C THR A 235 1.61 18.88 -8.10
N ILE A 236 1.13 19.66 -7.11
CA ILE A 236 -0.26 19.67 -6.67
C ILE A 236 -1.01 20.71 -7.51
N PRO A 237 -1.88 20.30 -8.45
CA PRO A 237 -2.61 21.28 -9.25
C PRO A 237 -3.74 21.92 -8.45
N ALA A 238 -4.05 23.18 -8.75
CA ALA A 238 -5.36 23.74 -8.43
C ALA A 238 -6.47 23.00 -9.22
N TYR A 239 -7.71 23.03 -8.74
CA TYR A 239 -8.84 22.32 -9.37
C TYR A 239 -9.37 23.05 -10.61
N CYS A 240 -8.53 23.23 -11.64
CA CYS A 240 -8.89 23.82 -12.92
C CYS A 240 -8.06 23.21 -14.08
N PRO A 241 -8.56 23.24 -15.34
CA PRO A 241 -7.91 22.59 -16.48
C PRO A 241 -6.45 23.00 -16.68
N GLY A 242 -6.16 24.31 -16.69
CA GLY A 242 -4.82 24.83 -16.94
C GLY A 242 -3.80 24.38 -15.89
N ALA A 243 -4.16 24.46 -14.60
CA ALA A 243 -3.26 24.04 -13.51
C ALA A 243 -3.01 22.53 -13.53
N ILE A 244 -4.04 21.72 -13.85
CA ILE A 244 -3.91 20.28 -14.01
C ILE A 244 -2.92 19.92 -15.12
N ILE A 245 -3.00 20.60 -16.27
CA ILE A 245 -2.06 20.39 -17.38
C ILE A 245 -0.64 20.81 -16.96
N ASP A 246 -0.49 21.98 -16.33
CA ASP A 246 0.81 22.52 -15.91
C ASP A 246 1.51 21.57 -14.92
N SER A 247 0.81 21.05 -13.92
CA SER A 247 1.37 20.05 -13.00
C SER A 247 1.72 18.74 -13.69
N ALA A 248 0.89 18.25 -14.64
CA ALA A 248 1.20 17.02 -15.38
C ALA A 248 2.50 17.14 -16.20
N LEU A 249 2.67 18.26 -16.90
CA LEU A 249 3.88 18.53 -17.69
C LEU A 249 5.12 18.67 -16.79
N LEU A 250 4.99 19.40 -15.67
CA LEU A 250 6.07 19.53 -14.69
C LEU A 250 6.52 18.16 -14.13
N ILE A 251 5.58 17.27 -13.83
CA ILE A 251 5.91 15.92 -13.35
C ILE A 251 6.67 15.14 -14.41
N VAL A 252 6.24 15.19 -15.67
CA VAL A 252 6.92 14.51 -16.79
C VAL A 252 8.34 15.05 -16.98
N ASP A 253 8.52 16.37 -16.92
CA ASP A 253 9.86 16.98 -17.02
C ASP A 253 10.78 16.50 -15.89
N ARG A 254 10.24 16.37 -14.66
CA ARG A 254 11.01 15.87 -13.52
C ARG A 254 11.36 14.39 -13.65
N ILE A 255 10.43 13.54 -14.12
CA ILE A 255 10.73 12.13 -14.40
C ILE A 255 11.86 12.03 -15.43
N ASN A 256 11.80 12.82 -16.50
CA ASN A 256 12.85 12.82 -17.54
C ASN A 256 14.21 13.35 -17.05
N ALA A 257 14.23 14.16 -15.98
CA ALA A 257 15.46 14.68 -15.40
C ALA A 257 16.11 13.72 -14.38
N LEU A 258 15.42 12.64 -14.01
CA LEU A 258 15.99 11.62 -13.13
C LEU A 258 17.12 10.86 -13.86
N PRO A 259 18.23 10.54 -13.17
CA PRO A 259 19.34 9.78 -13.74
C PRO A 259 19.00 8.28 -13.86
N LEU A 260 18.00 7.96 -14.67
CA LEU A 260 17.62 6.58 -15.01
C LEU A 260 18.58 6.01 -16.05
N ASP A 261 18.85 4.70 -16.01
CA ASP A 261 19.73 4.03 -16.97
C ASP A 261 19.29 4.30 -18.42
N ALA A 262 20.26 4.42 -19.33
CA ALA A 262 20.05 4.87 -20.72
C ALA A 262 19.03 4.03 -21.52
N ALA A 263 18.69 2.81 -21.08
CA ALA A 263 17.62 1.99 -21.65
C ALA A 263 16.21 2.58 -21.44
N VAL A 264 16.04 3.49 -20.48
CA VAL A 264 14.80 4.20 -20.14
C VAL A 264 14.70 5.57 -20.85
N GLY A 265 15.80 6.02 -21.48
CA GLY A 265 16.03 7.44 -21.81
C GLY A 265 15.70 7.91 -23.23
N SER A 266 15.27 7.06 -24.17
CA SER A 266 14.86 7.58 -25.49
C SER A 266 13.38 7.96 -25.47
N ARG A 267 13.07 9.26 -25.41
CA ARG A 267 11.68 9.74 -25.64
C ARG A 267 11.19 9.20 -26.98
N SER A 268 10.25 8.26 -26.94
CA SER A 268 9.57 7.79 -28.13
C SER A 268 8.77 8.94 -28.76
N ALA A 269 8.49 8.77 -30.05
CA ALA A 269 7.57 9.64 -30.76
C ALA A 269 6.17 9.69 -30.10
N LEU A 270 5.76 8.63 -29.40
CA LEU A 270 4.44 8.53 -28.76
C LEU A 270 4.32 9.45 -27.54
N LEU A 271 5.30 9.41 -26.64
CA LEU A 271 5.31 10.29 -25.47
C LEU A 271 5.41 11.77 -25.90
N THR A 272 6.28 12.05 -26.88
CA THR A 272 6.43 13.40 -27.45
C THR A 272 5.11 13.90 -28.03
N ALA A 273 4.38 13.07 -28.77
CA ALA A 273 3.08 13.44 -29.31
C ALA A 273 2.03 13.71 -28.21
N ALA A 274 2.03 12.94 -27.12
CA ALA A 274 1.12 13.16 -25.99
C ALA A 274 1.40 14.48 -25.27
N ILE A 275 2.68 14.81 -25.03
CA ILE A 275 3.10 16.10 -24.45
C ILE A 275 2.65 17.27 -25.33
N SER A 276 2.85 17.16 -26.65
CA SER A 276 2.43 18.19 -27.61
C SER A 276 0.91 18.42 -27.58
N ARG A 277 0.09 17.37 -27.53
CA ARG A 277 -1.37 17.50 -27.47
C ARG A 277 -1.85 18.19 -26.19
N LEU A 278 -1.29 17.84 -25.04
CA LEU A 278 -1.61 18.53 -23.78
C LEU A 278 -1.16 19.99 -23.81
N SER A 279 -0.02 20.30 -24.43
CA SER A 279 0.47 21.67 -24.58
C SER A 279 -0.47 22.52 -25.45
N LEU A 280 -1.06 21.94 -26.50
CA LEU A 280 -2.08 22.62 -27.30
C LEU A 280 -3.37 22.85 -26.51
N LEU A 281 -3.82 21.89 -25.71
CA LEU A 281 -4.97 22.07 -24.81
C LEU A 281 -4.72 23.17 -23.77
N ARG A 282 -3.49 23.27 -23.25
CA ARG A 282 -3.08 24.33 -22.33
C ARG A 282 -3.28 25.70 -22.97
N GLN A 283 -2.84 25.88 -24.20
CA GLN A 283 -2.98 27.13 -24.95
C GLN A 283 -4.46 27.49 -25.13
N ALA A 284 -5.27 26.53 -25.56
CA ALA A 284 -6.72 26.73 -25.74
C ALA A 284 -7.48 27.04 -24.44
N SER A 285 -6.93 26.70 -23.26
CA SER A 285 -7.57 26.99 -21.96
C SER A 285 -7.27 28.39 -21.40
N LYS A 286 -6.37 29.14 -22.03
CA LYS A 286 -6.00 30.51 -21.65
C LYS A 286 -6.74 31.59 -22.45
N GLU A 287 -7.46 31.18 -23.49
CA GLU A 287 -8.34 32.00 -24.34
C GLU A 287 -9.78 31.96 -23.81
#